data_AF-A0A2Z3GW72-F1
#
_entry.id   AF-A0A2Z3GW72-F1
#
_cell.length_a   1.000
_cell.length_b   1.000
_cell.length_c   1.000
_cell.angle_alpha   90.00
_cell.angle_beta   90.00
_cell.angle_gamma   90.00
#
_symmetry.space_group_name_H-M   'P 1'
#
loop_
_entity.id
_entity.type
_entity.pdbx_description
1 polymer ?
#
loop_
_entity_poly.entity_id
_entity_poly.type
_entity_poly.pdbx_seq_one_letter_code
_entity_poly.pdbx_strand_id
1 'polypeptide(L)'
;MVRYSLCVVVTALSLTPASAETILGAADILDSIPPSVPLADARAIALVPAAHGATPRGLLFVKGESGWGEPEFVVLRDAPPTGTRETPDYVLIFRTRRGVERVANGDGRLDPEVTAYAGRGSAFAPVSLGGAVLRKGGPFAGTPDRKRTVELKAKLTELATPKAVPEVKVPIEIDWVRIVEQREVFMGGFAALGAWLAMMKRRKR
;
A
#
# COMPACT_ATOMS: atom_id res chain seq x y z
N MET A 1 20.82 -55.19 -23.59
CA MET A 1 21.33 -53.82 -23.44
C MET A 1 20.17 -52.85 -23.70
N VAL A 2 19.60 -52.25 -22.66
CA VAL A 2 18.45 -51.34 -22.76
C VAL A 2 18.96 -49.90 -22.71
N ARG A 3 18.82 -49.16 -23.82
CA ARG A 3 19.15 -47.74 -23.91
C ARG A 3 17.93 -46.93 -23.46
N TYR A 4 17.97 -46.35 -22.28
CA TYR A 4 16.99 -45.36 -21.86
C TYR A 4 17.34 -44.02 -22.53
N SER A 5 16.49 -43.60 -23.47
CA SER A 5 16.57 -42.28 -24.08
C SER A 5 15.85 -41.29 -23.15
N LEU A 6 16.61 -40.42 -22.51
CA LEU A 6 16.11 -39.40 -21.59
C LEU A 6 15.48 -38.27 -22.42
N CYS A 7 14.17 -38.32 -22.62
CA CYS A 7 13.42 -37.22 -23.24
C CYS A 7 13.28 -36.09 -22.21
N VAL A 8 14.12 -35.06 -22.33
CA VAL A 8 13.95 -33.80 -21.60
C VAL A 8 12.77 -33.07 -22.23
N VAL A 9 11.60 -33.16 -21.60
CA VAL A 9 10.42 -32.38 -21.97
C VAL A 9 10.66 -30.93 -21.51
N VAL A 10 11.13 -30.09 -22.43
CA VAL A 10 11.17 -28.64 -22.23
C VAL A 10 9.75 -28.11 -22.42
N THR A 11 9.00 -27.99 -21.32
CA THR A 11 7.69 -27.34 -21.36
C THR A 11 7.89 -25.83 -21.47
N ALA A 12 7.88 -25.31 -22.70
CA ALA A 12 7.80 -23.88 -22.94
C ALA A 12 6.40 -23.38 -22.55
N LEU A 13 6.24 -22.99 -21.28
CA LEU A 13 5.05 -22.30 -20.78
C LEU A 13 4.90 -20.99 -21.54
N SER A 14 4.05 -21.01 -22.57
CA SER A 14 3.71 -19.81 -23.32
C SER A 14 2.85 -18.94 -22.41
N LEU A 15 3.40 -17.83 -21.91
CA LEU A 15 2.56 -16.81 -21.27
C LEU A 15 1.48 -16.43 -22.29
N THR A 16 0.22 -16.47 -21.86
CA THR A 16 -0.82 -15.83 -22.68
C THR A 16 -0.48 -14.34 -22.82
N PRO A 17 -0.72 -13.70 -23.98
CA PRO A 17 -0.39 -12.29 -24.19
C PRO A 17 -0.99 -11.39 -23.08
N ALA A 18 -2.16 -11.75 -22.58
CA ALA A 18 -2.82 -11.09 -21.46
C ALA A 18 -2.02 -11.14 -20.14
N SER A 19 -1.39 -12.27 -19.82
CA SER A 19 -0.58 -12.42 -18.61
C SER A 19 0.70 -11.58 -18.70
N ALA A 20 1.34 -11.55 -19.88
CA ALA A 20 2.54 -10.76 -20.10
C ALA A 20 2.28 -9.25 -20.00
N GLU A 21 1.15 -8.79 -20.55
CA GLU A 21 0.69 -7.41 -20.47
C GLU A 21 0.37 -6.98 -19.03
N THR A 22 -0.28 -7.85 -18.25
CA THR A 22 -0.57 -7.57 -16.83
C THR A 22 0.71 -7.40 -16.01
N ILE A 23 1.74 -8.21 -16.28
CA ILE A 23 3.05 -8.10 -15.60
C ILE A 23 3.74 -6.79 -15.98
N LEU A 24 3.68 -6.39 -17.26
CA LEU A 24 4.25 -5.12 -17.71
C LEU A 24 3.54 -3.92 -17.07
N GLY A 25 2.20 -3.88 -17.14
CA GLY A 25 1.43 -2.81 -16.53
C GLY A 25 1.62 -2.72 -15.01
N ALA A 26 1.79 -3.86 -14.32
CA ALA A 26 2.13 -3.86 -12.89
C ALA A 26 3.52 -3.25 -12.61
N ALA A 27 4.50 -3.46 -13.50
CA ALA A 27 5.82 -2.82 -13.38
C ALA A 27 5.72 -1.30 -13.56
N ASP A 28 4.96 -0.85 -14.56
CA ASP A 28 4.74 0.58 -14.84
C ASP A 28 4.02 1.28 -13.68
N ILE A 29 3.05 0.61 -13.05
CA ILE A 29 2.41 1.10 -11.83
C ILE A 29 3.45 1.31 -10.74
N LEU A 30 4.27 0.29 -10.41
CA LEU A 30 5.26 0.38 -9.33
C LEU A 30 6.22 1.55 -9.52
N ASP A 31 6.65 1.78 -10.77
CA ASP A 31 7.56 2.90 -11.10
C ASP A 31 6.88 4.26 -10.97
N SER A 32 5.55 4.28 -10.96
CA SER A 32 4.75 5.50 -10.90
C SER A 32 4.09 5.75 -9.53
N ILE A 33 4.19 4.82 -8.58
CA ILE A 33 3.63 5.01 -7.23
C ILE A 33 4.36 6.16 -6.54
N PRO A 34 3.66 7.23 -6.11
CA PRO A 34 4.30 8.34 -5.44
C PRO A 34 4.78 7.93 -4.04
N PRO A 35 5.89 8.51 -3.52
CA PRO A 35 6.42 8.19 -2.19
C PRO A 35 5.43 8.45 -1.04
N SER A 36 4.37 9.22 -1.29
CA SER A 36 3.30 9.51 -0.33
C SER A 36 2.40 8.30 -0.06
N VAL A 37 2.46 7.24 -0.88
CA VAL A 37 1.71 6.01 -0.66
C VAL A 37 2.49 5.11 0.31
N PRO A 38 2.02 4.92 1.55
CA PRO A 38 2.74 4.14 2.54
C PRO A 38 2.63 2.64 2.21
N LEU A 39 3.76 2.01 1.89
CA LEU A 39 3.86 0.57 1.63
C LEU A 39 4.54 -0.21 2.76
N ALA A 40 5.12 0.48 3.75
CA ALA A 40 5.91 -0.14 4.81
C ALA A 40 5.09 -1.11 5.68
N ASP A 41 3.84 -0.75 5.97
CA ASP A 41 2.89 -1.50 6.79
C ASP A 41 2.00 -2.46 5.97
N ALA A 42 2.18 -2.49 4.64
CA ALA A 42 1.42 -3.35 3.77
C ALA A 42 1.70 -4.85 4.04
N ARG A 43 0.64 -5.62 4.25
CA ARG A 43 0.63 -7.09 4.35
C ARG A 43 0.37 -7.76 3.01
N ALA A 44 -0.37 -7.10 2.13
CA ALA A 44 -0.44 -7.47 0.73
C ALA A 44 -0.66 -6.22 -0.13
N ILE A 45 -0.29 -6.30 -1.40
CA ILE A 45 -0.54 -5.27 -2.40
C ILE A 45 -1.10 -5.92 -3.65
N ALA A 46 -2.22 -5.42 -4.16
CA ALA A 46 -2.70 -5.78 -5.49
C ALA A 46 -2.48 -4.62 -6.47
N LEU A 47 -1.83 -4.91 -7.58
CA LEU A 47 -1.59 -3.97 -8.68
C LEU A 47 -2.48 -4.38 -9.84
N VAL A 48 -3.44 -3.54 -10.22
CA VAL A 48 -4.40 -3.81 -11.28
C VAL A 48 -4.23 -2.74 -12.35
N PRO A 49 -3.36 -2.98 -13.36
CA PRO A 49 -3.23 -2.07 -14.48
C PRO A 49 -4.57 -1.86 -15.22
N ALA A 50 -4.72 -0.67 -15.76
CA ALA A 50 -5.74 -0.30 -16.71
C ALA A 50 -5.72 -1.33 -17.85
N ALA A 51 -6.75 -2.16 -17.89
CA ALA A 51 -6.80 -3.24 -18.88
C ALA A 51 -7.07 -2.67 -20.28
N HIS A 52 -6.35 -3.16 -21.29
CA HIS A 52 -6.80 -3.15 -22.68
C HIS A 52 -7.87 -4.25 -22.88
N GLY A 53 -9.03 -4.11 -22.22
CA GLY A 53 -10.11 -5.10 -22.32
C GLY A 53 -11.21 -5.01 -21.24
N ALA A 54 -12.20 -5.90 -21.33
CA ALA A 54 -13.45 -5.81 -20.56
C ALA A 54 -13.35 -6.14 -19.06
N THR A 55 -12.22 -6.64 -18.56
CA THR A 55 -12.10 -7.06 -17.16
C THR A 55 -10.74 -6.66 -16.58
N PRO A 56 -10.69 -5.79 -15.56
CA PRO A 56 -9.46 -5.39 -14.90
C PRO A 56 -8.73 -6.59 -14.29
N ARG A 57 -7.46 -6.75 -14.65
CA ARG A 57 -6.60 -7.88 -14.25
C ARG A 57 -5.38 -7.32 -13.54
N GLY A 58 -4.86 -8.07 -12.59
CA GLY A 58 -3.74 -7.61 -11.78
C GLY A 58 -2.92 -8.74 -11.17
N LEU A 59 -1.94 -8.32 -10.37
CA LEU A 59 -1.09 -9.16 -9.56
C LEU A 59 -1.28 -8.83 -8.10
N LEU A 60 -1.47 -9.86 -7.27
CA LEU A 60 -1.49 -9.77 -5.82
C LEU A 60 -0.17 -10.29 -5.26
N PHE A 61 0.51 -9.46 -4.48
CA PHE A 61 1.70 -9.83 -3.71
C PHE A 61 1.33 -9.91 -2.24
N VAL A 62 1.61 -11.04 -1.59
CA VAL A 62 1.41 -11.21 -0.15
C VAL A 62 2.76 -11.17 0.55
N LYS A 63 2.89 -10.33 1.58
CA LYS A 63 4.11 -10.20 2.40
C LYS A 63 4.09 -11.28 3.48
N GLY A 64 5.00 -12.24 3.37
CA GLY A 64 5.28 -13.24 4.40
C GLY A 64 6.43 -12.80 5.31
N GLU A 65 6.91 -13.74 6.14
CA GLU A 65 8.05 -13.51 7.04
C GLU A 65 9.37 -13.31 6.30
N SER A 66 9.55 -14.01 5.18
CA SER A 66 10.76 -13.92 4.33
C SER A 66 10.73 -12.78 3.31
N GLY A 67 9.68 -11.95 3.31
CA GLY A 67 9.48 -10.86 2.36
C GLY A 67 8.26 -11.07 1.45
N TRP A 68 8.29 -10.48 0.25
CA TRP A 68 7.20 -10.58 -0.71
C TRP A 68 7.13 -11.98 -1.36
N GLY A 69 6.00 -12.66 -1.18
CA GLY A 69 5.70 -13.98 -1.75
C GLY A 69 5.50 -13.95 -3.27
N GLU A 70 5.31 -15.12 -3.88
CA GLU A 70 5.00 -15.23 -5.31
C GLU A 70 3.73 -14.45 -5.67
N PRO A 71 3.75 -13.68 -6.78
CA PRO A 71 2.57 -12.96 -7.21
C PRO A 71 1.51 -13.92 -7.74
N GLU A 72 0.26 -13.57 -7.46
CA GLU A 72 -0.88 -14.33 -7.92
C GLU A 72 -1.75 -13.47 -8.83
N PHE A 73 -2.21 -14.03 -9.95
CA PHE A 73 -3.12 -13.32 -10.83
C PHE A 73 -4.47 -13.12 -10.16
N VAL A 74 -4.93 -11.87 -10.17
CA VAL A 74 -6.22 -11.46 -9.62
C VAL A 74 -7.06 -10.73 -10.65
N VAL A 75 -8.36 -10.75 -10.43
CA VAL A 75 -9.35 -10.05 -11.23
C VAL A 75 -10.14 -9.13 -10.30
N LEU A 76 -10.20 -7.84 -10.65
CA LEU A 76 -11.03 -6.88 -9.95
C LEU A 76 -12.36 -6.74 -10.70
N ARG A 77 -13.46 -6.95 -9.96
CA ARG A 77 -14.85 -6.84 -10.43
C ARG A 77 -15.59 -5.79 -9.62
N ASP A 78 -16.65 -5.27 -10.21
CA ASP A 78 -17.59 -4.37 -9.54
C ASP A 78 -16.90 -3.13 -8.92
N ALA A 79 -15.76 -2.72 -9.49
CA ALA A 79 -15.10 -1.48 -9.12
C ALA A 79 -15.98 -0.30 -9.58
N PRO A 80 -16.24 0.68 -8.69
CA PRO A 80 -17.03 1.85 -9.07
C PRO A 80 -16.35 2.63 -10.20
N PRO A 81 -17.13 3.24 -11.10
CA PRO A 81 -16.57 4.09 -12.14
C PRO A 81 -15.89 5.30 -11.51
N THR A 82 -14.66 5.59 -11.93
CA THR A 82 -13.86 6.72 -11.44
C THR A 82 -14.20 8.06 -12.08
N GLY A 83 -15.35 8.16 -12.76
CA GLY A 83 -15.78 9.34 -13.51
C GLY A 83 -15.03 9.56 -14.83
N THR A 84 -14.02 8.74 -15.13
CA THR A 84 -13.26 8.75 -16.38
C THR A 84 -13.81 7.72 -17.37
N ARG A 85 -13.75 8.02 -18.67
CA ARG A 85 -14.14 7.07 -19.73
C ARG A 85 -13.17 5.89 -19.84
N GLU A 86 -11.98 6.06 -19.29
CA GLU A 86 -10.91 5.07 -19.28
C GLU A 86 -10.80 4.40 -17.92
N THR A 87 -10.54 3.10 -17.92
CA THR A 87 -10.21 2.33 -16.72
C THR A 87 -8.87 2.85 -16.17
N PRO A 88 -8.79 3.28 -14.91
CA PRO A 88 -7.54 3.68 -14.29
C PRO A 88 -6.74 2.46 -13.83
N ASP A 89 -5.48 2.70 -13.50
CA ASP A 89 -4.64 1.78 -12.75
C ASP A 89 -5.07 1.80 -11.28
N TYR A 90 -5.20 0.63 -10.65
CA TYR A 90 -5.49 0.53 -9.21
C TYR A 90 -4.31 -0.05 -8.43
N VAL A 91 -4.06 0.55 -7.27
CA VAL A 91 -3.16 0.04 -6.24
C VAL A 91 -3.98 -0.22 -4.98
N LEU A 92 -4.09 -1.48 -4.59
CA LEU A 92 -4.85 -1.91 -3.42
C LEU A 92 -3.87 -2.34 -2.33
N ILE A 93 -3.94 -1.71 -1.16
CA ILE A 93 -3.04 -1.97 -0.05
C ILE A 93 -3.84 -2.60 1.09
N PHE A 94 -3.43 -3.81 1.46
CA PHE A 94 -4.01 -4.58 2.55
C PHE A 94 -3.10 -4.45 3.76
N ARG A 95 -3.56 -3.79 4.82
CA ARG A 95 -2.79 -3.63 6.07
C ARG A 95 -3.09 -4.71 7.10
N THR A 96 -4.22 -5.39 6.97
CA THR A 96 -4.67 -6.42 7.92
C THR A 96 -4.56 -7.81 7.30
N ARG A 97 -4.19 -8.80 8.11
CA ARG A 97 -4.16 -10.21 7.70
C ARG A 97 -5.55 -10.68 7.25
N ARG A 98 -6.59 -10.23 7.95
CA ARG A 98 -8.00 -10.52 7.63
C ARG A 98 -8.39 -10.05 6.22
N GLY A 99 -7.91 -8.87 5.81
CA GLY A 99 -8.13 -8.36 4.45
C GLY A 99 -7.51 -9.27 3.39
N VAL A 100 -6.28 -9.75 3.62
CA VAL A 100 -5.58 -10.68 2.72
C VAL A 100 -6.31 -12.02 2.64
N GLU A 101 -6.68 -12.59 3.79
CA GLU A 101 -7.36 -13.89 3.87
C GLU A 101 -8.71 -13.88 3.16
N ARG A 102 -9.47 -12.77 3.16
CA ARG A 102 -10.74 -12.68 2.43
C ARG A 102 -10.57 -12.74 0.92
N VAL A 103 -9.51 -12.15 0.38
CA VAL A 103 -9.17 -12.24 -1.05
C VAL A 103 -8.64 -13.63 -1.40
N ALA A 104 -7.78 -14.19 -0.53
CA ALA A 104 -7.18 -15.50 -0.74
C ALA A 104 -8.21 -16.64 -0.64
N ASN A 105 -9.16 -16.55 0.28
CA ASN A 105 -10.13 -17.61 0.60
C ASN A 105 -11.50 -17.44 -0.11
N GLY A 106 -11.66 -16.41 -0.96
CA GLY A 106 -12.68 -16.41 -2.01
C GLY A 106 -13.95 -15.58 -1.79
N ASP A 107 -14.18 -14.96 -0.63
CA ASP A 107 -15.26 -13.95 -0.50
C ASP A 107 -14.93 -12.73 -1.39
N GLY A 108 -13.64 -12.38 -1.45
CA GLY A 108 -13.07 -11.45 -2.43
C GLY A 108 -13.53 -9.99 -2.29
N ARG A 109 -14.55 -9.71 -1.49
CA ARG A 109 -15.05 -8.35 -1.27
C ARG A 109 -13.98 -7.47 -0.64
N LEU A 110 -13.80 -6.29 -1.22
CA LEU A 110 -12.91 -5.27 -0.69
C LEU A 110 -13.63 -4.54 0.45
N ASP A 111 -13.00 -4.57 1.62
CA ASP A 111 -13.48 -3.91 2.83
C ASP A 111 -12.96 -2.48 2.98
N PRO A 112 -13.55 -1.69 3.90
CA PRO A 112 -13.01 -0.38 4.28
C PRO A 112 -11.56 -0.41 4.78
N GLU A 113 -11.07 -1.58 5.22
CA GLU A 113 -9.68 -1.76 5.67
C GLU A 113 -8.66 -1.79 4.50
N VAL A 114 -9.13 -1.96 3.26
CA VAL A 114 -8.30 -1.90 2.06
C VAL A 114 -8.21 -0.45 1.61
N THR A 115 -6.99 0.09 1.60
CA THR A 115 -6.78 1.40 1.00
C THR A 115 -6.56 1.24 -0.48
N ALA A 116 -7.44 1.84 -1.28
CA ALA A 116 -7.36 1.80 -2.73
C ALA A 116 -6.92 3.17 -3.25
N TYR A 117 -6.00 3.14 -4.19
CA TYR A 117 -5.61 4.28 -4.99
C TYR A 117 -5.95 4.01 -6.45
N ALA A 118 -6.50 4.99 -7.14
CA ALA A 118 -6.70 4.95 -8.59
C ALA A 118 -5.90 6.07 -9.23
N GLY A 119 -5.32 5.78 -10.39
CA GLY A 119 -4.45 6.73 -11.06
C GLY A 119 -4.08 6.32 -12.47
N ARG A 120 -3.22 7.14 -13.07
CA ARG A 120 -2.48 6.77 -14.28
C ARG A 120 -1.16 7.52 -14.27
N GLY A 121 -0.07 6.80 -14.53
CA GLY A 121 1.28 7.36 -14.37
C GLY A 121 1.47 7.90 -12.96
N SER A 122 2.07 9.08 -12.81
CA SER A 122 2.46 9.63 -11.50
C SER A 122 1.32 10.19 -10.64
N ALA A 123 0.07 10.20 -11.13
CA ALA A 123 -1.08 10.77 -10.43
C ALA A 123 -1.96 9.67 -9.84
N PHE A 124 -1.76 9.35 -8.56
CA PHE A 124 -2.61 8.44 -7.79
C PHE A 124 -3.40 9.19 -6.72
N ALA A 125 -4.71 8.98 -6.69
CA ALA A 125 -5.61 9.53 -5.69
C ALA A 125 -6.30 8.41 -4.90
N PRO A 126 -6.56 8.60 -3.59
CA PRO A 126 -7.32 7.64 -2.81
C PRO A 126 -8.76 7.53 -3.37
N VAL A 127 -9.24 6.31 -3.52
CA VAL A 127 -10.62 6.01 -3.96
C VAL A 127 -11.29 5.02 -3.03
N SER A 128 -12.61 5.08 -2.96
CA SER A 128 -13.40 4.04 -2.30
C SER A 128 -13.81 3.00 -3.31
N LEU A 129 -13.52 1.72 -3.02
CA LEU A 129 -13.96 0.58 -3.83
C LEU A 129 -15.08 -0.21 -3.14
N GLY A 130 -16.00 0.51 -2.46
CA GLY A 130 -17.10 -0.11 -1.74
C GLY A 130 -17.89 -1.08 -2.61
N GLY A 131 -17.92 -2.35 -2.22
CA GLY A 131 -18.63 -3.42 -2.93
C GLY A 131 -17.84 -4.10 -4.05
N ALA A 132 -16.64 -3.62 -4.39
CA ALA A 132 -15.78 -4.26 -5.38
C ALA A 132 -15.28 -5.62 -4.89
N VAL A 133 -15.00 -6.52 -5.83
CA VAL A 133 -14.56 -7.89 -5.55
C VAL A 133 -13.24 -8.16 -6.24
N LEU A 134 -12.21 -8.51 -5.48
CA LEU A 134 -10.93 -9.02 -5.94
C LEU A 134 -10.91 -10.55 -5.82
N ARG A 135 -10.83 -11.25 -6.95
CA ARG A 135 -10.79 -12.72 -6.99
C ARG A 135 -9.45 -13.24 -7.50
N LYS A 136 -8.91 -14.25 -6.81
CA LYS A 136 -7.77 -15.05 -7.27
C LYS A 136 -8.18 -15.98 -8.42
N GLY A 137 -7.30 -16.17 -9.40
CA GLY A 137 -7.37 -17.31 -10.32
C GLY A 137 -8.48 -17.24 -11.38
N GLY A 138 -8.46 -16.19 -12.23
CA GLY A 138 -9.27 -16.15 -13.44
C GLY A 138 -8.82 -17.16 -14.52
N PRO A 139 -9.45 -17.20 -15.71
CA PRO A 139 -9.10 -18.11 -16.82
C PRO A 139 -7.70 -17.89 -17.44
N PHE A 140 -6.84 -17.12 -16.76
CA PHE A 140 -5.47 -16.78 -17.12
C PHE A 140 -4.46 -17.31 -16.09
N ALA A 141 -4.81 -18.43 -15.44
CA ALA A 141 -3.93 -19.14 -14.54
C ALA A 141 -2.67 -19.62 -15.30
N GLY A 142 -1.63 -18.80 -15.23
CA GLY A 142 -0.28 -19.12 -15.65
C GLY A 142 0.68 -18.77 -14.53
N THR A 143 1.82 -19.43 -14.47
CA THR A 143 2.90 -18.98 -13.58
C THR A 143 3.46 -17.67 -14.13
N PRO A 144 3.52 -16.60 -13.33
CA PRO A 144 4.20 -15.37 -13.72
C PRO A 144 5.63 -15.66 -14.20
N ASP A 145 6.13 -14.84 -15.14
CA ASP A 145 7.54 -14.93 -15.55
C ASP A 145 8.43 -14.71 -14.32
N ARG A 146 9.23 -15.74 -13.98
CA ARG A 146 10.09 -15.73 -12.78
C ARG A 146 11.06 -14.57 -12.77
N LYS A 147 11.64 -14.22 -13.92
CA LYS A 147 12.67 -13.15 -13.98
C LYS A 147 12.05 -11.80 -13.60
N ARG A 148 10.96 -11.43 -14.26
CA ARG A 148 10.21 -10.20 -13.97
C ARG A 148 9.62 -10.19 -12.57
N THR A 149 9.17 -11.35 -12.10
CA THR A 149 8.65 -11.49 -10.74
C THR A 149 9.70 -11.14 -9.68
N VAL A 150 10.95 -11.58 -9.86
CA VAL A 150 12.06 -11.20 -8.97
C VAL A 150 12.31 -9.69 -9.00
N GLU A 151 12.27 -9.08 -10.18
CA GLU A 151 12.43 -7.62 -10.34
C GLU A 151 11.30 -6.84 -9.62
N LEU A 152 10.05 -7.27 -9.77
CA LEU A 152 8.90 -6.66 -9.11
C LEU A 152 8.99 -6.78 -7.58
N LYS A 153 9.40 -7.95 -7.07
CA LYS A 153 9.61 -8.16 -5.63
C LYS A 153 10.74 -7.28 -5.07
N ALA A 154 11.83 -7.12 -5.83
CA ALA A 154 12.93 -6.25 -5.44
C ALA A 154 12.45 -4.79 -5.31
N LYS A 155 11.73 -4.28 -6.32
CA LYS A 155 11.13 -2.93 -6.28
C LYS A 155 10.15 -2.75 -5.12
N LEU A 156 9.27 -3.73 -4.89
CA LEU A 156 8.36 -3.70 -3.74
C LEU A 156 9.09 -3.70 -2.39
N THR A 157 10.24 -4.36 -2.30
CA THR A 157 11.08 -4.35 -1.09
C THR A 157 11.73 -2.99 -0.89
N GLU A 158 12.23 -2.37 -1.96
CA GLU A 158 12.79 -1.03 -1.94
C GLU A 158 11.75 0.01 -1.51
N LEU A 159 10.56 0.00 -2.12
CA LEU A 159 9.48 0.93 -1.79
C LEU A 159 8.86 0.70 -0.40
N ALA A 160 8.85 -0.55 0.08
CA ALA A 160 8.36 -0.87 1.42
C ALA A 160 9.40 -0.57 2.52
N THR A 161 10.66 -0.34 2.15
CA THR A 161 11.66 0.12 3.11
C THR A 161 11.32 1.55 3.47
N PRO A 162 11.06 1.87 4.75
CA PRO A 162 10.78 3.25 5.14
C PRO A 162 11.96 4.10 4.71
N LYS A 163 11.76 4.93 3.69
CA LYS A 163 12.73 5.92 3.28
C LYS A 163 12.89 6.83 4.50
N ALA A 164 14.03 6.72 5.18
CA ALA A 164 14.34 7.56 6.31
C ALA A 164 14.13 9.00 5.83
N VAL A 165 13.05 9.62 6.26
CA VAL A 165 12.84 11.05 6.06
C VAL A 165 14.05 11.64 6.75
N PRO A 166 14.99 12.28 6.01
CA PRO A 166 16.11 12.92 6.66
C PRO A 166 15.49 13.81 7.70
N GLU A 167 15.80 13.55 8.97
CA GLU A 167 15.33 14.33 10.09
C GLU A 167 15.70 15.76 9.77
N VAL A 168 14.71 16.52 9.28
CA VAL A 168 14.88 17.94 9.06
C VAL A 168 15.07 18.43 10.48
N LYS A 169 16.32 18.64 10.87
CA LYS A 169 16.68 19.50 11.99
C LYS A 169 16.08 20.84 11.62
N VAL A 170 14.80 21.02 11.91
CA VAL A 170 14.18 22.33 11.93
C VAL A 170 15.01 23.03 13.00
N PRO A 171 15.85 24.02 12.64
CA PRO A 171 16.47 24.82 13.67
C PRO A 171 15.30 25.34 14.49
N ILE A 172 15.26 24.94 15.76
CA ILE A 172 14.30 25.50 16.70
C ILE A 172 14.79 26.94 16.86
N GLU A 173 14.34 27.81 15.95
CA GLU A 173 14.41 29.24 16.11
C GLU A 173 13.40 29.51 17.23
N ILE A 174 13.91 29.42 18.45
CA ILE A 174 13.18 29.79 19.65
C ILE A 174 12.86 31.27 19.46
N ASP A 175 11.62 31.55 19.11
CA ASP A 175 11.11 32.91 19.04
C ASP A 175 10.99 33.45 20.47
N TRP A 176 12.11 33.96 20.98
CA TRP A 176 12.24 34.55 22.30
C TRP A 176 11.27 35.73 22.49
N VAL A 177 10.83 36.38 21.42
CA VAL A 177 9.87 37.49 21.47
C VAL A 177 8.52 36.99 21.97
N ARG A 178 8.05 35.84 21.45
CA ARG A 178 6.79 35.24 21.86
C ARG A 178 6.81 34.68 23.30
N ILE A 179 7.97 34.23 23.78
CA ILE A 179 8.14 33.75 25.16
C ILE A 179 8.14 34.92 26.16
N VAL A 180 8.74 36.07 25.80
CA VAL A 180 8.75 37.25 26.67
C VAL A 180 7.35 37.86 26.78
N GLU A 181 6.56 37.83 25.70
CA GLU A 181 5.19 38.35 25.69
C GLU A 181 4.21 37.53 26.57
N GLN A 182 4.50 36.24 26.82
CA GLN A 182 3.71 35.42 27.76
C GLN A 182 4.13 35.55 29.25
N ARG A 183 5.16 36.34 29.59
CA ARG A 183 5.60 36.49 31.00
C ARG A 183 4.54 37.11 31.91
N GLU A 184 3.66 37.97 31.38
CA GLU A 184 2.62 38.60 32.20
C GLU A 184 1.56 37.60 32.67
N VAL A 185 1.20 36.63 31.81
CA VAL A 185 0.26 35.56 32.14
C VAL A 185 0.87 34.61 33.18
N PHE A 186 2.16 34.30 33.04
CA PHE A 186 2.87 33.42 33.97
C PHE A 186 3.02 34.05 35.37
N MET A 187 3.33 35.33 35.46
CA MET A 187 3.49 36.02 36.75
C MET A 187 2.15 36.21 37.49
N GLY A 188 1.04 36.44 36.77
CA GLY A 188 -0.29 36.52 37.38
C GLY A 188 -0.77 35.21 38.02
N GLY A 189 -0.46 34.07 37.40
CA GLY A 189 -0.82 32.75 37.92
C GLY A 189 -0.15 32.39 39.24
N PHE A 190 1.13 32.75 39.40
CA PHE A 190 1.87 32.47 40.64
C PHE A 190 1.40 33.32 41.83
N ALA A 191 0.98 34.57 41.61
CA ALA A 191 0.42 35.41 42.67
C ALA A 191 -0.91 34.84 43.21
N ALA A 192 -1.78 34.37 42.31
CA ALA A 192 -3.06 33.75 42.68
C ALA A 192 -2.86 32.43 43.46
N LEU A 193 -1.90 31.61 43.06
CA LEU A 193 -1.57 30.35 43.75
C LEU A 193 -0.99 30.61 45.16
N GLY A 194 -0.13 31.63 45.30
CA GLY A 194 0.42 32.06 46.59
C GLY A 194 -0.66 32.55 47.56
N ALA A 195 -1.62 33.34 47.07
CA ALA A 195 -2.75 33.81 47.87
C ALA A 195 -3.67 32.65 48.32
N TRP A 196 -3.95 31.69 47.44
CA TRP A 196 -4.75 30.51 47.76
C TRP A 196 -4.07 29.61 48.82
N LEU A 197 -2.77 29.37 48.69
CA LEU A 197 -1.99 28.59 49.68
C LEU A 197 -1.94 29.29 51.05
N ALA A 198 -1.80 30.61 51.09
CA ALA A 198 -1.83 31.39 52.33
C ALA A 198 -3.22 31.31 53.01
N MET A 199 -4.30 31.34 52.22
CA MET A 199 -5.67 31.19 52.73
C MET A 199 -5.94 29.79 53.29
N MET A 200 -5.46 28.74 52.61
CA MET A 200 -5.57 27.35 53.08
C MET A 200 -4.84 27.12 54.42
N LYS A 201 -3.73 27.83 54.67
CA LYS A 201 -2.96 27.70 55.92
C LYS A 201 -3.65 28.35 57.14
N ARG A 202 -4.53 29.34 56.94
CA ARG A 202 -5.32 29.97 58.02
C ARG A 202 -6.54 29.16 58.47
N ARG A 203 -7.05 28.24 57.65
CA ARG A 203 -8.22 27.39 57.99
C ARG A 203 -7.92 26.22 58.94
N LYS A 204 -6.65 25.98 59.29
CA LYS A 204 -6.22 24.85 60.14
C LYS A 204 -5.79 25.26 61.56
N ARG A 205 -6.06 26.49 61.99
CA ARG A 205 -5.97 26.94 63.39
C ARG A 205 -7.37 27.28 63.87
#